data_AF-A0A1H9Z3U9-F1
#
_entry.id   AF-A0A1H9Z3U9-F1
#
_cell.length_a   1.000
_cell.length_b   1.000
_cell.length_c   1.000
_cell.angle_alpha   90.00
_cell.angle_beta   90.00
_cell.angle_gamma   90.00
#
_symmetry.space_group_name_H-M   'P 1'
#
loop_
_entity.id
_entity.type
_entity.pdbx_description
1 polymer ?
#
loop_
_entity_poly.entity_id
_entity_poly.type
_entity_poly.pdbx_seq_one_letter_code
_entity_poly.pdbx_strand_id
1 'polypeptide(L)' 'MANQRMKSKLIEVIDNQLNINEPECTRVTLDRLIDSGYKEQEAKEKIATVLVEEMYDVMKQGTPFDEERYCSKLAKLT' A
#
# COMPACT_ATOMS: atom_id res chain seq x y z
N MET A 1 -18.91 -11.78 -0.28
CA MET A 1 -19.10 -10.62 0.62
C MET A 1 -18.38 -9.41 0.02
N ALA A 2 -18.93 -8.19 0.13
CA ALA A 2 -18.37 -6.98 -0.49
C ALA A 2 -16.94 -6.64 -0.03
N ASN A 3 -16.63 -6.90 1.24
CA ASN A 3 -15.32 -6.63 1.84
C ASN A 3 -14.18 -7.41 1.16
N GLN A 4 -14.44 -8.66 0.76
CA GLN A 4 -13.42 -9.48 0.09
C GLN A 4 -13.12 -9.01 -1.34
N ARG A 5 -14.13 -8.50 -2.06
CA ARG A 5 -13.93 -7.90 -3.39
C ARG A 5 -13.12 -6.60 -3.30
N MET A 6 -13.38 -5.79 -2.28
CA MET A 6 -12.61 -4.58 -2.01
C MET A 6 -11.15 -4.90 -1.68
N LYS A 7 -10.92 -5.88 -0.80
CA LYS A 7 -9.57 -6.37 -0.49
C LYS A 7 -8.82 -6.80 -1.75
N SER A 8 -9.44 -7.62 -2.62
CA SER A 8 -8.81 -8.04 -3.88
C SER A 8 -8.43 -6.86 -4.78
N LYS A 9 -9.26 -5.82 -4.85
CA LYS A 9 -8.96 -4.61 -5.64
C LYS A 9 -7.80 -3.80 -5.06
N LEU A 10 -7.71 -3.70 -3.74
CA LEU A 10 -6.56 -3.04 -3.11
C LEU A 10 -5.26 -3.80 -3.38
N ILE A 11 -5.28 -5.13 -3.27
CA ILE A 11 -4.11 -5.95 -3.60
C ILE A 11 -3.72 -5.80 -5.07
N GLU A 12 -4.68 -5.77 -5.99
CA GLU A 12 -4.42 -5.51 -7.42
C GLU A 12 -3.72 -4.15 -7.65
N VAL A 13 -4.09 -3.11 -6.89
CA VAL A 13 -3.39 -1.82 -6.95
C VAL A 13 -1.95 -1.94 -6.45
N ILE A 14 -1.72 -2.67 -5.35
CA ILE A 14 -0.36 -2.90 -4.84
C ILE A 14 0.48 -3.72 -5.83
N ASP A 15 -0.10 -4.75 -6.44
CA ASP A 15 0.57 -5.54 -7.48
C ASP A 15 0.92 -4.67 -8.68
N ASN A 16 0.02 -3.77 -9.09
CA ASN A 16 0.31 -2.82 -10.17
C ASN A 16 1.46 -1.87 -9.81
N GLN A 17 1.47 -1.29 -8.61
CA GLN A 17 2.57 -0.44 -8.13
C GLN A 17 3.91 -1.19 -8.15
N LEU A 18 3.92 -2.45 -7.73
CA LEU A 18 5.10 -3.30 -7.77
C LEU A 18 5.53 -3.62 -9.21
N ASN A 19 4.59 -3.97 -10.09
CA ASN A 19 4.87 -4.35 -11.47
C ASN A 19 5.48 -3.20 -12.29
N ILE A 20 4.98 -1.97 -12.10
CA ILE A 20 5.52 -0.78 -12.77
C ILE A 20 6.65 -0.11 -11.98
N ASN A 21 6.90 -0.58 -10.75
CA ASN A 21 7.84 -0.01 -9.78
C ASN A 21 7.59 1.48 -9.46
N GLU A 22 6.32 1.85 -9.34
CA GLU A 22 5.89 3.22 -9.08
C GLU A 22 4.69 3.22 -8.11
N PRO A 23 4.82 3.82 -6.92
CA PRO A 23 6.03 4.44 -6.38
C PRO A 23 7.07 3.40 -5.92
N GLU A 24 8.36 3.73 -6.06
CA GLU A 24 9.47 2.82 -5.68
C GLU A 24 9.40 2.39 -4.21
N CYS A 25 8.89 3.28 -3.34
CA CYS A 25 8.76 3.02 -1.91
C CYS A 25 7.86 1.82 -1.58
N THR A 26 6.94 1.45 -2.47
CA THR A 26 6.12 0.23 -2.32
C THR A 26 6.99 -1.03 -2.36
N ARG A 27 7.93 -1.12 -3.32
CA ARG A 27 8.86 -2.25 -3.43
C ARG A 27 9.82 -2.29 -2.26
N VAL A 28 10.45 -1.16 -1.93
CA VAL A 28 11.37 -1.04 -0.78
C VAL A 28 10.69 -1.49 0.52
N THR A 29 9.42 -1.13 0.70
CA THR A 29 8.65 -1.53 1.88
C THR A 29 8.28 -3.02 1.87
N LEU A 30 7.89 -3.57 0.72
CA LEU A 30 7.60 -4.99 0.59
C LEU A 30 8.83 -5.83 0.95
N ASP A 31 9.98 -5.52 0.35
CA ASP A 31 11.23 -6.23 0.57
C ASP A 31 11.62 -6.16 2.06
N ARG A 32 11.55 -4.98 2.68
CA ARG A 32 11.82 -4.79 4.12
C ARG A 32 10.92 -5.66 5.00
N LEU A 33 9.63 -5.75 4.70
CA LEU A 33 8.67 -6.54 5.49
C LEU A 33 8.92 -8.04 5.31
N ILE A 34 9.28 -8.49 4.11
CA ILE A 34 9.64 -9.89 3.88
C ILE A 34 10.93 -10.23 4.65
N ASP A 35 11.93 -9.36 4.60
CA ASP A 35 13.19 -9.52 5.33
C ASP A 35 12.97 -9.54 6.86
N SER A 36 11.94 -8.86 7.36
CA SER A 36 11.54 -8.90 8.76
C SER A 36 10.68 -10.13 9.13
N GLY A 37 10.42 -11.04 8.18
CA GLY A 37 9.77 -12.32 8.40
C GLY A 37 8.28 -12.39 8.05
N TYR A 38 7.70 -11.35 7.45
CA TYR A 38 6.32 -11.41 6.96
C TYR A 38 6.22 -12.26 5.69
N LYS A 39 5.09 -12.95 5.53
CA LYS A 39 4.74 -13.52 4.23
C LYS A 39 4.43 -12.38 3.26
N GLU A 40 4.78 -12.55 1.98
CA GLU A 40 4.53 -11.55 0.94
C GLU A 40 3.06 -11.06 0.94
N GLN A 41 2.10 -11.99 1.04
CA GLN A 41 0.68 -11.63 1.09
C GLN A 41 0.33 -10.76 2.31
N GLU A 42 0.90 -11.06 3.49
CA GLU A 42 0.67 -10.27 4.71
C GLU A 42 1.31 -8.88 4.61
N ALA A 43 2.50 -8.80 3.98
CA ALA A 43 3.17 -7.54 3.71
C ALA A 43 2.36 -6.66 2.74
N LYS A 44 1.85 -7.24 1.64
CA LYS A 44 0.96 -6.53 0.69
C LYS A 44 -0.32 -6.03 1.37
N GLU A 45 -0.88 -6.78 2.32
CA GLU A 45 -2.04 -6.35 3.10
C GLU A 45 -1.74 -5.19 4.05
N LYS A 46 -0.56 -5.15 4.67
CA LYS A 46 -0.10 -3.99 5.45
C LYS A 46 0.05 -2.75 4.57
N ILE A 47 0.69 -2.87 3.42
CA ILE A 47 0.84 -1.78 2.44
C ILE A 47 -0.55 -1.29 1.99
N ALA A 48 -1.47 -2.20 1.66
CA ALA A 48 -2.83 -1.87 1.27
C ALA A 48 -3.60 -1.09 2.35
N THR A 49 -3.31 -1.32 3.64
CA THR A 49 -3.92 -0.56 4.74
C THR A 49 -3.50 0.91 4.71
N VAL A 50 -2.22 1.19 4.41
CA VAL A 50 -1.72 2.55 4.24
C VAL A 50 -2.31 3.21 2.99
N LEU A 51 -2.47 2.45 1.90
CA LEU A 51 -3.14 2.94 0.70
C LEU A 51 -4.58 3.38 1.00
N VAL A 52 -5.33 2.61 1.79
CA VAL A 52 -6.70 2.98 2.18
C VAL A 52 -6.72 4.28 2.99
N GLU A 53 -5.76 4.49 3.89
CA GLU A 53 -5.64 5.74 4.65
C GLU A 53 -5.38 6.93 3.72
N GLU A 54 -4.50 6.78 2.74
CA GLU A 54 -4.22 7.82 1.76
C GLU A 54 -5.41 8.10 0.84
N MET A 55 -6.12 7.06 0.38
CA MET A 55 -7.34 7.21 -0.39
C MET A 55 -8.46 7.88 0.42
N TYR A 56 -8.52 7.63 1.73
CA TYR A 56 -9.47 8.31 2.61
C TYR A 56 -9.18 9.82 2.66
N ASP A 57 -7.92 10.22 2.80
CA ASP A 57 -7.51 11.63 2.78
C ASP A 57 -7.88 12.29 1.45
N VAL A 58 -7.57 11.64 0.32
CA VAL A 58 -7.95 12.09 -1.03
C VAL A 58 -9.46 12.32 -1.15
N MET A 59 -10.27 11.33 -0.74
CA MET A 59 -11.73 11.41 -0.85
C MET A 59 -12.34 12.43 0.11
N LYS A 60 -11.78 12.55 1.32
CA LYS A 60 -12.34 13.39 2.37
C LYS A 60 -11.96 14.86 2.23
N GLN A 61 -10.72 15.12 1.82
CA GLN A 61 -10.15 16.46 1.73
C GLN A 61 -10.17 17.00 0.30
N GLY A 62 -10.45 16.15 -0.70
CA GLY A 62 -10.45 16.53 -2.11
C GLY A 62 -9.05 16.85 -2.65
N THR A 63 -8.02 16.39 -1.95
CA THR A 63 -6.61 16.57 -2.34
C THR A 63 -6.19 15.48 -3.30
N PRO A 64 -5.22 15.72 -4.21
CA PRO A 64 -4.61 14.65 -4.99
C PRO A 64 -3.92 13.64 -4.08
N PHE A 65 -3.65 12.44 -4.62
CA PHE A 65 -2.82 11.44 -3.96
C PHE A 65 -1.43 12.03 -3.70
N ASP A 66 -0.96 11.91 -2.46
CA ASP A 66 0.33 12.45 -2.03
C ASP A 66 1.33 11.30 -1.86
N GLU A 67 2.21 11.15 -2.85
CA GLU A 67 3.22 10.08 -2.87
C GLU A 67 4.21 10.20 -1.70
N GLU A 68 4.65 11.41 -1.35
CA GLU A 68 5.59 11.61 -0.25
C GLU A 68 4.96 11.20 1.08
N ARG A 69 3.71 11.58 1.31
CA ARG A 69 2.94 11.17 2.49
C ARG A 69 2.73 9.67 2.53
N TYR A 70 2.36 9.06 1.39
CA TYR A 70 2.22 7.61 1.27
C TYR A 70 3.53 6.89 1.61
N CYS A 71 4.65 7.28 1.01
CA CYS A 71 5.96 6.69 1.27
C CYS A 71 6.42 6.89 2.72
N SER A 72 6.13 8.05 3.33
CA SER A 72 6.42 8.32 4.74
C SER A 72 5.61 7.43 5.69
N LYS A 73 4.34 7.17 5.39
CA LYS A 73 3.51 6.21 6.14
C LYS A 73 4.02 4.78 5.96
N LEU A 74 4.36 4.38 4.73
CA LEU A 74 4.94 3.06 4.44
C LEU A 74 6.27 2.81 5.17
N ALA A 75 7.13 3.82 5.29
CA ALA A 75 8.41 3.71 6.00
C ALA A 75 8.25 3.38 7.50
N LYS A 76 7.08 3.62 8.09
CA LYS A 76 6.77 3.34 9.50
C LYS A 76 6.22 1.92 9.74
N LEU A 77 5.95 1.16 8.68
CA LEU A 77 5.48 -0.22 8.82
C LEU A 77 6.59 -1.11 9.39
N THR A 78 6.29 -1.78 10.50
CA THR A 78 7.12 -2.79 11.17
C THR A 78 6.46 -4.16 11.17
#